data_AF-A0AAW0CXN6-F1
#
_entry.id   AF-A0AAW0CXN6-F1
#
_cell.length_a   1.000
_cell.length_b   1.000
_cell.length_c   1.000
_cell.angle_alpha   90.00
_cell.angle_beta   90.00
_cell.angle_gamma   90.00
#
_symmetry.space_group_name_H-M   'P 1'
#
loop_
_entity.id
_entity.type
_entity.pdbx_description
1 polymer ?
#
loop_
_entity_poly.entity_id
_entity_poly.type
_entity_poly.pdbx_seq_one_letter_code
_entity_poly.pdbx_strand_id
1 'polypeptide(L)'
;MNKRGPRAGLRRSTKKNESVRSLVNAILSTSNPFAIPENLEDVRKMLVDLANFARSLDRRLAETRSDPPTREDSDYEVVLNASLEGKQQGIQDSIDSITEDFQKVMIDIDSAHRHFGKSSNWIWVQSALDFRRDELGARSLTGAAWAKYHRPWMWKAAPWQKKTEMLALPDLVFPDGGLLAELIGLYFDNINQFSPLLHRPTFEGAVMDQLHLQDRSFGLLVLSVCALGSRHSSDPRNLCSGRYAEFSQGWKWFCQIPLIRPSLTEPPTLYDLQICILSAFYLQTTALNEAAWTTIGFGIRCVHEIGVHRRKPGHRKHTIEDELWKRAFWILVSTDLILSLFQGRPRATTPDDFDIDLPAECDDEYWESVGSGKPFVQPRGKPSTTSYFVTLLKLLDILSLVERTLLRALSQTDDWAVYCQKNRPLGEHIRPRLEERSSV
;
A
#
# COMPACT_ATOMS: atom_id res chain seq x y z
N MET A 1 12.95 -6.89 -91.71
CA MET A 1 13.26 -5.44 -91.84
C MET A 1 11.96 -4.70 -91.48
N ASN A 2 11.87 -3.75 -90.54
CA ASN A 2 12.88 -2.80 -90.04
C ASN A 2 12.83 -2.50 -88.52
N LYS A 3 13.95 -1.93 -88.04
CA LYS A 3 14.16 -1.20 -86.76
C LYS A 3 13.41 0.19 -86.83
N ARG A 4 13.18 1.02 -85.79
CA ARG A 4 13.64 1.15 -84.38
C ARG A 4 12.80 2.22 -83.63
N GLY A 5 12.40 1.98 -82.36
CA GLY A 5 12.19 2.95 -81.24
C GLY A 5 11.23 4.17 -81.40
N PRO A 6 11.06 5.00 -80.34
CA PRO A 6 11.36 4.81 -78.91
C PRO A 6 10.07 4.68 -78.02
N ARG A 7 10.22 4.36 -76.72
CA ARG A 7 9.10 4.27 -75.74
C ARG A 7 9.13 5.43 -74.73
N ALA A 8 8.01 6.14 -74.59
CA ALA A 8 7.62 6.95 -73.43
C ALA A 8 6.08 7.10 -73.46
N GLY A 9 5.32 7.11 -72.36
CA GLY A 9 5.65 6.90 -70.95
C GLY A 9 4.42 6.39 -70.16
N LEU A 10 4.57 6.13 -68.87
CA LEU A 10 3.56 5.51 -68.00
C LEU A 10 2.25 6.33 -67.85
N ARG A 11 1.10 5.65 -67.91
CA ARG A 11 0.01 5.86 -66.95
C ARG A 11 -0.34 4.55 -66.27
N ARG A 12 -0.04 4.49 -64.97
CA ARG A 12 -0.26 3.32 -64.09
C ARG A 12 -1.74 3.29 -63.71
N SER A 13 -2.52 2.37 -64.28
CA SER A 13 -3.91 2.17 -63.87
C SER A 13 -3.95 1.54 -62.47
N THR A 14 -4.53 2.25 -61.52
CA THR A 14 -4.59 1.89 -60.11
C THR A 14 -5.69 0.87 -59.85
N LYS A 15 -5.32 -0.34 -59.38
CA LYS A 15 -6.30 -1.19 -58.67
C LYS A 15 -6.75 -0.44 -57.42
N LYS A 16 -8.07 -0.26 -57.26
CA LYS A 16 -8.65 0.46 -56.12
C LYS A 16 -8.29 -0.23 -54.81
N ASN A 17 -7.51 0.44 -53.97
CA ASN A 17 -7.61 0.23 -52.53
C ASN A 17 -8.87 0.94 -52.06
N GLU A 18 -9.91 0.19 -51.71
CA GLU A 18 -11.00 0.75 -50.92
C GLU A 18 -10.43 1.15 -49.56
N SER A 19 -10.66 2.40 -49.16
CA SER A 19 -10.12 2.93 -47.91
C SER A 19 -10.72 2.17 -46.74
N VAL A 20 -9.90 1.78 -45.77
CA VAL A 20 -10.37 1.11 -44.53
C VAL A 20 -11.51 1.90 -43.88
N ARG A 21 -11.53 3.23 -44.01
CA ARG A 21 -12.62 4.10 -43.53
C ARG A 21 -13.96 3.87 -44.24
N SER A 22 -14.00 3.50 -45.53
CA SER A 22 -15.28 3.20 -46.19
C SER A 22 -15.85 1.85 -45.77
N LEU A 23 -15.00 0.85 -45.53
CA LEU A 23 -15.40 -0.44 -44.96
C LEU A 23 -15.91 -0.28 -43.52
N VAL A 24 -15.18 0.45 -42.67
CA VAL A 24 -15.60 0.76 -41.29
C VAL A 24 -16.91 1.54 -41.28
N ASN A 25 -17.07 2.57 -42.12
CA ASN A 25 -18.31 3.31 -42.22
C ASN A 25 -19.47 2.45 -42.73
N ALA A 26 -19.24 1.54 -43.69
CA ALA A 26 -20.27 0.62 -44.18
C ALA A 26 -20.78 -0.29 -43.05
N ILE A 27 -19.87 -0.89 -42.27
CA ILE A 27 -20.21 -1.73 -41.10
C ILE A 27 -21.02 -0.93 -40.08
N LEU A 28 -20.54 0.26 -39.71
CA LEU A 28 -21.21 1.14 -38.73
C LEU A 28 -22.54 1.73 -39.23
N SER A 29 -22.77 1.77 -40.55
CA SER A 29 -24.03 2.25 -41.16
C SER A 29 -25.12 1.18 -41.28
N THR A 30 -24.89 -0.03 -40.77
CA THR A 30 -25.84 -1.16 -40.90
C THR A 30 -27.04 -0.97 -39.96
N SER A 31 -28.04 -0.20 -40.38
CA SER A 31 -29.21 0.16 -39.56
C SER A 31 -30.17 -0.98 -39.20
N ASN A 32 -29.92 -2.21 -39.69
CA ASN A 32 -30.74 -3.37 -39.39
C ASN A 32 -30.06 -4.20 -38.27
N PRO A 33 -30.65 -4.31 -37.07
CA PRO A 33 -30.10 -5.17 -36.03
C PRO A 33 -30.11 -6.63 -36.49
N PHE A 34 -28.97 -7.31 -36.33
CA PHE A 34 -28.84 -8.71 -36.68
C PHE A 34 -29.65 -9.58 -35.71
N ALA A 35 -30.74 -10.18 -36.18
CA ALA A 35 -31.55 -11.10 -35.40
C ALA A 35 -30.78 -12.41 -35.20
N ILE A 36 -30.43 -12.71 -33.94
CA ILE A 36 -29.77 -13.97 -33.58
C ILE A 36 -30.78 -15.12 -33.80
N PRO A 37 -30.44 -16.18 -34.56
CA PRO A 37 -31.31 -17.34 -34.72
C PRO A 37 -31.62 -18.01 -33.38
N GLU A 38 -32.87 -18.40 -33.14
CA GLU A 38 -33.27 -19.07 -31.89
C GLU A 38 -32.73 -20.51 -31.79
N ASN A 39 -32.33 -21.11 -32.90
CA ASN A 39 -31.79 -22.47 -32.95
C ASN A 39 -30.31 -22.51 -32.50
N LEU A 40 -30.06 -23.23 -31.40
CA LEU A 40 -28.73 -23.37 -30.79
C LEU A 40 -27.66 -23.91 -31.74
N GLU A 41 -28.00 -24.81 -32.67
CA GLU A 41 -27.02 -25.33 -33.64
C GLU A 41 -26.63 -24.31 -34.71
N ASP A 42 -27.56 -23.44 -35.13
CA ASP A 42 -27.26 -22.35 -36.06
C ASP A 42 -26.42 -21.26 -35.40
N VAL A 43 -26.69 -20.95 -34.12
CA VAL A 43 -25.84 -20.06 -33.31
C VAL A 43 -24.45 -20.66 -33.09
N ARG A 44 -24.36 -21.95 -32.75
CA ARG A 44 -23.09 -22.67 -32.58
C ARG A 44 -22.26 -22.63 -33.86
N LYS A 45 -22.89 -22.92 -35.01
CA LYS A 45 -22.23 -22.86 -36.33
C LYS A 45 -21.74 -21.45 -36.64
N MET A 46 -22.56 -20.42 -36.40
CA MET A 46 -22.19 -19.02 -36.61
C MET A 46 -21.00 -18.58 -35.73
N LEU A 47 -20.93 -19.04 -34.48
CA LEU A 47 -19.78 -18.80 -33.58
C LEU A 47 -18.50 -19.50 -34.08
N VAL A 48 -18.62 -20.72 -34.61
CA VAL A 48 -17.50 -21.44 -35.24
C VAL A 48 -17.01 -20.70 -36.50
N ASP A 49 -17.93 -20.23 -37.35
CA ASP A 49 -17.59 -19.48 -38.56
C ASP A 49 -16.93 -18.13 -38.23
N LEU A 50 -17.41 -17.41 -37.21
CA LEU A 50 -16.77 -16.20 -36.66
C LEU A 50 -15.36 -16.48 -36.13
N ALA A 51 -15.17 -17.55 -35.35
CA ALA A 51 -13.87 -17.92 -34.81
C ALA A 51 -12.87 -18.31 -35.93
N ASN A 52 -13.33 -19.01 -36.96
CA ASN A 52 -12.53 -19.34 -38.13
C ASN A 52 -12.17 -18.08 -38.94
N PHE A 53 -13.11 -17.15 -39.10
CA PHE A 53 -12.86 -15.89 -39.80
C PHE A 53 -11.85 -15.00 -39.06
N ALA A 54 -11.95 -14.89 -37.73
CA ALA A 54 -10.98 -14.16 -36.90
C ALA A 54 -9.56 -14.72 -37.08
N ARG A 55 -9.38 -16.03 -36.96
CA ARG A 55 -8.08 -16.70 -37.21
C ARG A 55 -7.56 -16.46 -38.63
N SER A 56 -8.45 -16.36 -39.62
CA SER A 56 -8.06 -16.04 -41.01
C SER A 56 -7.58 -14.59 -41.16
N LEU A 57 -8.15 -13.65 -40.40
CA LEU A 57 -7.70 -12.25 -40.36
C LEU A 57 -6.35 -12.13 -39.66
N ASP A 58 -6.14 -12.83 -38.54
CA ASP A 58 -4.85 -12.86 -37.83
C ASP A 58 -3.74 -13.41 -38.74
N ARG A 59 -4.02 -14.49 -39.48
CA ARG A 59 -3.10 -15.04 -40.47
C ARG A 59 -2.76 -14.04 -41.58
N ARG A 60 -3.76 -13.35 -42.13
CA ARG A 60 -3.54 -12.31 -43.16
C ARG A 60 -2.81 -11.09 -42.60
N LEU A 61 -2.99 -10.73 -41.33
CA LEU A 61 -2.23 -9.70 -40.64
C LEU A 61 -0.77 -10.11 -40.45
N ALA A 62 -0.49 -11.37 -40.13
CA ALA A 62 0.87 -11.91 -40.07
C ALA A 62 1.56 -11.88 -41.44
N GLU A 63 0.84 -12.30 -42.50
CA GLU A 63 1.33 -12.23 -43.90
C GLU A 63 1.58 -10.78 -44.33
N THR A 64 0.74 -9.81 -43.94
CA THR A 64 0.95 -8.38 -44.25
C THR A 64 2.11 -7.78 -43.45
N ARG A 65 2.46 -8.35 -42.29
CA ARG A 65 3.61 -7.94 -41.47
C ARG A 65 4.95 -8.54 -41.94
N SER A 66 4.96 -9.43 -42.93
CA SER A 66 6.19 -10.03 -43.46
C SER A 66 6.74 -9.35 -44.73
N ASP A 67 6.10 -8.29 -45.24
CA ASP A 67 6.71 -7.43 -46.25
C ASP A 67 7.84 -6.58 -45.61
N PRO A 68 9.05 -6.54 -46.18
CA PRO A 68 10.20 -5.92 -45.54
C PRO A 68 10.14 -4.38 -45.61
N PRO A 69 10.61 -3.67 -44.57
CA PRO A 69 10.90 -2.25 -44.69
C PRO A 69 12.06 -2.06 -45.69
N THR A 70 11.92 -1.06 -46.55
CA THR A 70 13.10 -0.49 -47.22
C THR A 70 13.95 0.19 -46.15
N ARG A 71 15.22 -0.25 -46.04
CA ARG A 71 16.40 0.36 -45.38
C ARG A 71 16.17 1.79 -44.87
N GLU A 72 16.57 2.19 -43.66
CA GLU A 72 17.70 1.78 -42.78
C GLU A 72 17.21 1.76 -41.28
N ASP A 73 17.88 1.21 -40.26
CA ASP A 73 19.24 0.66 -40.13
C ASP A 73 19.39 -0.40 -38.98
N SER A 74 20.58 -1.00 -38.88
CA SER A 74 21.22 -1.77 -37.78
C SER A 74 20.43 -2.73 -36.86
N ASP A 75 20.69 -4.03 -37.09
CA ASP A 75 21.17 -5.01 -36.09
C ASP A 75 20.41 -5.27 -34.79
N TYR A 76 19.41 -6.16 -34.84
CA TYR A 76 19.18 -7.19 -33.80
C TYR A 76 18.71 -8.51 -34.43
N GLU A 77 19.63 -9.44 -34.68
CA GLU A 77 19.27 -10.83 -34.99
C GLU A 77 18.77 -11.56 -33.73
N VAL A 78 17.56 -12.13 -33.80
CA VAL A 78 17.19 -13.29 -32.98
C VAL A 78 16.50 -14.31 -33.87
N VAL A 79 17.22 -15.40 -34.16
CA VAL A 79 16.74 -16.52 -34.98
C VAL A 79 15.60 -17.25 -34.29
N LEU A 80 14.44 -17.35 -34.95
CA LEU A 80 13.28 -18.13 -34.50
C LEU A 80 12.90 -19.20 -35.55
N ASN A 81 13.77 -20.20 -35.68
CA ASN A 81 13.46 -21.42 -36.41
C ASN A 81 12.83 -22.46 -35.48
N ALA A 82 11.49 -22.52 -35.48
CA ALA A 82 10.73 -23.64 -34.93
C ALA A 82 9.60 -23.98 -35.92
N SER A 83 9.87 -24.93 -36.82
CA SER A 83 8.85 -25.47 -37.71
C SER A 83 7.86 -26.30 -36.90
N LEU A 84 6.55 -26.04 -37.06
CA LEU A 84 5.50 -26.82 -36.41
C LEU A 84 4.43 -27.20 -37.45
N GLU A 85 4.47 -28.47 -37.86
CA GLU A 85 3.43 -29.12 -38.64
C GLU A 85 2.17 -29.27 -37.78
N GLY A 86 1.11 -28.55 -38.13
CA GLY A 86 -0.15 -28.61 -37.40
C GLY A 86 -0.95 -29.88 -37.69
N LYS A 87 -0.99 -30.82 -36.74
CA LYS A 87 -2.06 -31.83 -36.68
C LYS A 87 -3.31 -31.22 -36.07
N GLN A 88 -4.46 -31.46 -36.70
CA GLN A 88 -5.77 -31.15 -36.14
C GLN A 88 -6.07 -32.12 -35.00
N GLN A 89 -5.98 -31.65 -33.75
CA GLN A 89 -6.57 -32.33 -32.60
C GLN A 89 -7.86 -31.59 -32.20
N GLY A 90 -8.86 -32.34 -31.71
CA GLY A 90 -10.22 -31.84 -31.50
C GLY A 90 -10.42 -31.05 -30.20
N ILE A 91 -11.70 -30.76 -29.89
CA ILE A 91 -12.18 -29.93 -28.76
C ILE A 91 -12.05 -30.70 -27.43
N GLN A 92 -10.85 -31.23 -27.17
CA GLN A 92 -10.42 -31.88 -25.93
C GLN A 92 -9.12 -31.23 -25.41
N ASP A 93 -8.69 -30.10 -26.00
CA ASP A 93 -7.80 -29.13 -25.35
C ASP A 93 -8.57 -28.55 -24.15
N SER A 94 -8.45 -29.30 -23.06
CA SER A 94 -9.31 -29.31 -21.88
C SER A 94 -9.28 -27.98 -21.11
N ILE A 95 -10.11 -27.89 -20.07
CA ILE A 95 -10.00 -26.90 -18.98
C ILE A 95 -8.55 -26.80 -18.47
N ASP A 96 -7.76 -27.87 -18.60
CA ASP A 96 -6.34 -27.92 -18.27
C ASP A 96 -5.48 -26.97 -19.15
N SER A 97 -5.80 -26.78 -20.43
CA SER A 97 -5.16 -25.76 -21.29
C SER A 97 -5.48 -24.33 -20.80
N ILE A 98 -6.73 -24.08 -20.42
CA ILE A 98 -7.15 -22.80 -19.84
C ILE A 98 -6.47 -22.59 -18.48
N THR A 99 -6.28 -23.67 -17.71
CA THR A 99 -5.57 -23.65 -16.43
C THR A 99 -4.09 -23.33 -16.63
N GLU A 100 -3.41 -23.95 -17.60
CA GLU A 100 -2.05 -23.59 -17.99
C GLU A 100 -1.95 -22.15 -18.52
N ASP A 101 -2.94 -21.66 -19.26
CA ASP A 101 -2.93 -20.27 -19.75
C ASP A 101 -3.18 -19.25 -18.64
N PHE A 102 -4.04 -19.56 -17.65
CA PHE A 102 -4.15 -18.76 -16.42
C PHE A 102 -2.86 -18.81 -15.60
N GLN A 103 -2.18 -19.96 -15.52
CA GLN A 103 -0.87 -20.07 -14.88
C GLN A 103 0.19 -19.16 -15.53
N LYS A 104 0.08 -18.88 -16.85
CA LYS A 104 0.98 -17.98 -17.59
C LYS A 104 0.72 -16.49 -17.36
N VAL A 105 -0.39 -16.10 -16.72
CA VAL A 105 -0.77 -14.70 -16.43
C VAL A 105 -0.34 -14.25 -15.02
N MET A 106 0.17 -15.18 -14.21
CA MET A 106 0.36 -15.02 -12.77
C MET A 106 1.69 -14.33 -12.38
N ILE A 107 1.61 -13.52 -11.32
CA ILE A 107 2.71 -12.70 -10.76
C ILE A 107 3.65 -13.57 -9.91
N ASP A 108 4.93 -13.23 -9.91
CA ASP A 108 5.94 -13.83 -9.03
C ASP A 108 5.77 -13.34 -7.58
N ILE A 109 5.43 -14.22 -6.64
CA ILE A 109 5.31 -13.88 -5.20
C ILE A 109 6.70 -13.73 -4.54
N ASP A 110 7.78 -14.18 -5.18
CA ASP A 110 9.11 -14.28 -4.55
C ASP A 110 9.76 -12.89 -4.26
N SER A 111 9.06 -11.78 -4.56
CA SER A 111 9.28 -10.47 -3.93
C SER A 111 8.79 -10.48 -2.46
N ALA A 112 9.52 -11.22 -1.61
CA ALA A 112 9.10 -11.83 -0.34
C ALA A 112 8.73 -10.91 0.86
N HIS A 113 8.24 -9.69 0.63
CA HIS A 113 7.93 -8.72 1.70
C HIS A 113 6.58 -7.98 1.55
N ARG A 114 5.82 -8.19 0.47
CA ARG A 114 4.49 -7.57 0.28
C ARG A 114 3.36 -8.57 0.55
N HIS A 115 2.34 -8.13 1.28
CA HIS A 115 1.19 -8.91 1.70
C HIS A 115 0.02 -8.79 0.71
N PHE A 116 -0.57 -9.94 0.37
CA PHE A 116 -1.79 -10.04 -0.41
C PHE A 116 -2.89 -10.69 0.43
N GLY A 117 -3.98 -9.95 0.66
CA GLY A 117 -5.11 -10.43 1.47
C GLY A 117 -5.89 -11.56 0.80
N LYS A 118 -6.63 -12.34 1.59
CA LYS A 118 -7.44 -13.49 1.12
C LYS A 118 -8.48 -13.16 0.06
N SER A 119 -8.96 -11.91 0.03
CA SER A 119 -9.90 -11.36 -0.94
C SER A 119 -9.26 -10.89 -2.25
N SER A 120 -7.93 -10.92 -2.36
CA SER A 120 -7.24 -10.58 -3.61
C SER A 120 -7.51 -11.66 -4.67
N ASN A 121 -7.74 -11.23 -5.91
CA ASN A 121 -7.81 -12.14 -7.06
C ASN A 121 -6.59 -13.07 -7.12
N TRP A 122 -5.44 -12.60 -6.65
CA TRP A 122 -4.23 -13.40 -6.49
C TRP A 122 -4.45 -14.65 -5.61
N ILE A 123 -4.80 -14.46 -4.33
CA ILE A 123 -5.00 -15.58 -3.39
C ILE A 123 -6.18 -16.45 -3.84
N TRP A 124 -7.18 -15.86 -4.51
CA TRP A 124 -8.30 -16.62 -5.09
C TRP A 124 -7.86 -17.58 -6.20
N VAL A 125 -7.05 -17.12 -7.17
CA VAL A 125 -6.53 -17.98 -8.23
C VAL A 125 -5.55 -19.02 -7.68
N GLN A 126 -4.67 -18.63 -6.74
CA GLN A 126 -3.78 -19.57 -6.04
C GLN A 126 -4.59 -20.68 -5.32
N SER A 127 -5.64 -20.30 -4.57
CA SER A 127 -6.50 -21.26 -3.87
C SER A 127 -7.26 -22.19 -4.82
N ALA A 128 -7.72 -21.68 -5.97
CA ALA A 128 -8.39 -22.49 -7.00
C ALA A 128 -7.44 -23.51 -7.64
N LEU A 129 -6.18 -23.14 -7.84
CA LEU A 129 -5.13 -24.03 -8.35
C LEU A 129 -4.74 -25.11 -7.33
N ASP A 130 -4.59 -24.75 -6.05
CA ASP A 130 -4.31 -25.71 -4.99
C ASP A 130 -5.52 -26.66 -4.75
N PHE A 131 -6.76 -26.18 -4.83
CA PHE A 131 -7.96 -27.03 -4.76
C PHE A 131 -8.01 -28.06 -5.91
N ARG A 132 -7.82 -27.61 -7.16
CA ARG A 132 -7.76 -28.49 -8.34
C ARG A 132 -6.64 -29.53 -8.25
N ARG A 133 -5.55 -29.19 -7.56
CA ARG A 133 -4.40 -30.07 -7.33
C ARG A 133 -4.70 -31.17 -6.31
N ASP A 134 -5.43 -30.87 -5.24
CA ASP A 134 -5.86 -31.88 -4.25
C ASP A 134 -6.85 -32.88 -4.87
N GLU A 135 -7.70 -32.46 -5.81
CA GLU A 135 -8.58 -33.38 -6.57
C GLU A 135 -7.83 -34.23 -7.62
N LEU A 136 -6.79 -33.69 -8.27
CA LEU A 136 -6.09 -34.33 -9.40
C LEU A 136 -4.79 -35.05 -9.04
N GLY A 137 -4.35 -35.01 -7.77
CA GLY A 137 -3.13 -35.70 -7.30
C GLY A 137 -1.82 -35.16 -7.89
N ALA A 138 -1.83 -33.94 -8.44
CA ALA A 138 -0.70 -33.37 -9.16
C ALA A 138 0.44 -32.90 -8.23
N ARG A 139 1.68 -33.01 -8.71
CA ARG A 139 2.88 -32.53 -7.98
C ARG A 139 2.85 -31.01 -7.83
N SER A 140 3.36 -30.52 -6.70
CA SER A 140 3.41 -29.09 -6.37
C SER A 140 4.10 -28.25 -7.45
N LEU A 141 3.41 -27.21 -7.91
CA LEU A 141 4.03 -26.09 -8.63
C LEU A 141 4.80 -25.22 -7.62
N THR A 142 6.01 -25.67 -7.28
CA THR A 142 7.00 -24.84 -6.57
C THR A 142 7.32 -23.56 -7.36
N GLY A 143 7.85 -22.51 -6.72
CA GLY A 143 8.27 -21.25 -7.37
C GLY A 143 9.06 -21.43 -8.69
N ALA A 144 9.87 -22.48 -8.77
CA ALA A 144 10.62 -22.85 -9.97
C ALA A 144 9.77 -23.14 -11.23
N ALA A 145 8.52 -23.61 -11.08
CA ALA A 145 7.62 -23.84 -12.20
C ALA A 145 7.00 -22.52 -12.72
N TRP A 146 6.74 -21.58 -11.81
CA TRP A 146 6.22 -20.23 -12.13
C TRP A 146 7.26 -19.38 -12.86
N ALA A 147 8.53 -19.49 -12.45
CA ALA A 147 9.67 -18.85 -13.10
C ALA A 147 9.80 -19.18 -14.61
N LYS A 148 9.23 -20.32 -15.07
CA LYS A 148 9.22 -20.73 -16.49
C LYS A 148 8.25 -19.92 -17.35
N TYR A 149 7.17 -19.38 -16.77
CA TYR A 149 6.14 -18.63 -17.49
C TYR A 149 6.18 -17.11 -17.21
N HIS A 150 6.83 -16.72 -16.12
CA HIS A 150 7.09 -15.34 -15.75
C HIS A 150 7.79 -14.54 -16.87
N ARG A 151 7.14 -13.48 -17.39
CA ARG A 151 7.74 -12.53 -18.35
C ARG A 151 8.58 -11.48 -17.60
N PRO A 152 9.93 -11.57 -17.55
CA PRO A 152 10.70 -10.82 -16.56
C PRO A 152 10.58 -9.30 -16.71
N TRP A 153 10.40 -8.81 -17.94
CA TRP A 153 10.29 -7.39 -18.28
C TRP A 153 8.94 -6.73 -17.93
N MET A 154 7.88 -7.50 -17.68
CA MET A 154 6.58 -6.98 -17.24
C MET A 154 6.50 -6.87 -15.70
N TRP A 155 7.22 -7.74 -15.00
CA TRP A 155 6.97 -8.03 -13.58
C TRP A 155 8.14 -7.68 -12.65
N LYS A 156 9.37 -7.58 -13.17
CA LYS A 156 10.50 -7.01 -12.40
C LYS A 156 10.69 -5.56 -12.81
N ALA A 157 10.74 -4.66 -11.81
CA ALA A 157 11.02 -3.26 -12.03
C ALA A 157 12.35 -3.09 -12.78
N ALA A 158 12.27 -2.59 -14.02
CA ALA A 158 13.42 -2.43 -14.89
C ALA A 158 14.39 -1.37 -14.32
N PRO A 159 15.68 -1.38 -14.71
CA PRO A 159 16.67 -0.43 -14.20
C PRO A 159 16.29 1.05 -14.38
N TRP A 160 15.51 1.38 -15.41
CA TRP A 160 15.00 2.74 -15.65
C TRP A 160 13.71 3.07 -14.89
N GLN A 161 13.03 2.07 -14.31
CA GLN A 161 11.89 2.25 -13.39
C GLN A 161 12.37 2.38 -11.94
N LYS A 162 13.48 1.73 -11.57
CA LYS A 162 14.21 1.94 -10.30
C LYS A 162 14.98 3.27 -10.25
N LYS A 163 14.54 4.29 -10.99
CA LYS A 163 15.33 5.49 -11.28
C LYS A 163 14.91 6.65 -10.39
N THR A 164 15.91 7.26 -9.74
CA THR A 164 15.86 8.59 -9.08
C THR A 164 15.58 8.63 -7.57
N GLU A 165 15.97 7.61 -6.81
CA GLU A 165 15.98 7.66 -5.32
C GLU A 165 17.34 8.11 -4.74
N MET A 166 18.40 8.15 -5.58
CA MET A 166 19.72 8.73 -5.29
C MET A 166 19.92 10.14 -5.90
N LEU A 167 18.86 10.96 -5.99
CA LEU A 167 19.09 12.42 -5.99
C LEU A 167 19.89 12.74 -4.73
N ALA A 168 20.98 13.51 -4.85
CA ALA A 168 21.92 13.75 -3.75
C ALA A 168 21.20 14.31 -2.51
N LEU A 169 20.79 13.40 -1.61
CA LEU A 169 20.09 13.75 -0.39
C LEU A 169 21.09 14.45 0.52
N PRO A 170 20.80 15.67 1.02
CA PRO A 170 21.75 16.41 1.82
C PRO A 170 22.13 15.63 3.07
N ASP A 171 23.40 15.76 3.48
CA ASP A 171 23.93 15.13 4.68
C ASP A 171 23.10 15.53 5.91
N LEU A 172 22.90 14.58 6.82
CA LEU A 172 22.12 14.80 8.03
C LEU A 172 22.95 15.56 9.07
N VAL A 173 22.38 16.64 9.60
CA VAL A 173 22.99 17.50 10.62
C VAL A 173 22.39 17.17 11.98
N PHE A 174 23.18 16.51 12.81
CA PHE A 174 22.80 16.09 14.16
C PHE A 174 23.14 17.17 15.23
N PRO A 175 22.53 17.10 16.43
CA PRO A 175 22.97 17.86 17.59
C PRO A 175 24.38 17.47 18.06
N ASP A 176 25.06 18.36 18.80
CA ASP A 176 26.30 18.02 19.53
C ASP A 176 26.05 16.85 20.49
N GLY A 177 27.03 15.97 20.71
CA GLY A 177 26.83 14.72 21.46
C GLY A 177 26.17 14.87 22.85
N GLY A 178 26.45 15.95 23.59
CA GLY A 178 25.79 16.22 24.87
C GLY A 178 24.31 16.60 24.72
N LEU A 179 23.96 17.38 23.70
CA LEU A 179 22.58 17.73 23.38
C LEU A 179 21.84 16.52 22.79
N LEU A 180 22.49 15.73 21.95
CA LEU A 180 21.95 14.50 21.38
C LEU A 180 21.50 13.54 22.49
N ALA A 181 22.35 13.30 23.49
CA ALA A 181 22.02 12.46 24.64
C ALA A 181 20.86 13.03 25.48
N GLU A 182 20.85 14.33 25.74
CA GLU A 182 19.74 15.00 26.45
C GLU A 182 18.39 14.83 25.73
N LEU A 183 18.35 15.12 24.43
CA LEU A 183 17.13 15.04 23.63
C LEU A 183 16.60 13.60 23.51
N ILE A 184 17.50 12.62 23.39
CA ILE A 184 17.12 11.19 23.39
C ILE A 184 16.50 10.81 24.74
N GLY A 185 17.12 11.18 25.86
CA GLY A 185 16.58 10.94 27.19
C GLY A 185 15.19 11.56 27.37
N LEU A 186 15.05 12.84 27.04
CA LEU A 186 13.78 13.57 27.10
C LEU A 186 12.67 12.92 26.26
N TYR A 187 12.98 12.41 25.07
CA TYR A 187 12.03 11.65 24.25
C TYR A 187 11.55 10.37 24.95
N PHE A 188 12.47 9.55 25.49
CA PHE A 188 12.09 8.32 26.17
C PHE A 188 11.27 8.59 27.44
N ASP A 189 11.70 9.58 28.21
CA ASP A 189 11.15 9.90 29.53
C ASP A 189 9.82 10.68 29.46
N ASN A 190 9.47 11.30 28.32
CA ASN A 190 8.23 12.07 28.16
C ASN A 190 7.25 11.49 27.12
N ILE A 191 7.72 10.76 26.11
CA ILE A 191 6.89 10.38 24.94
C ILE A 191 6.82 8.85 24.77
N ASN A 192 7.97 8.16 24.71
CA ASN A 192 7.98 6.70 24.48
C ASN A 192 7.27 5.93 25.61
N GLN A 193 7.27 6.44 26.84
CA GLN A 193 6.51 5.82 27.95
C GLN A 193 4.99 5.71 27.71
N PHE A 194 4.40 6.63 26.93
CA PHE A 194 2.96 6.64 26.63
C PHE A 194 2.63 5.98 25.29
N SER A 195 3.57 6.06 24.33
CA SER A 195 3.50 5.44 23.02
C SER A 195 4.79 4.66 22.78
N PRO A 196 4.89 3.40 23.24
CA PRO A 196 6.12 2.62 23.24
C PRO A 196 6.49 2.16 21.83
N LEU A 197 7.05 3.07 21.04
CA LEU A 197 7.38 2.86 19.63
C LEU A 197 8.77 2.26 19.44
N LEU A 198 9.72 2.68 20.28
CA LEU A 198 11.13 2.31 20.22
C LEU A 198 11.51 1.45 21.42
N HIS A 199 12.36 0.45 21.19
CA HIS A 199 12.98 -0.35 22.24
C HIS A 199 14.22 0.39 22.76
N ARG A 200 14.14 0.95 23.98
CA ARG A 200 15.16 1.90 24.48
C ARG A 200 16.60 1.35 24.43
N PRO A 201 16.90 0.14 24.95
CA PRO A 201 18.27 -0.41 24.93
C PRO A 201 18.84 -0.59 23.52
N THR A 202 18.00 -1.04 22.56
CA THR A 202 18.44 -1.23 21.16
C THR A 202 18.69 0.10 20.46
N PHE A 203 17.85 1.10 20.72
CA PHE A 203 18.01 2.42 20.12
C PHE A 203 19.25 3.15 20.68
N GLU A 204 19.40 3.21 22.00
CA GLU A 204 20.56 3.85 22.63
C GLU A 204 21.86 3.13 22.28
N GLY A 205 21.87 1.79 22.22
CA GLY A 205 22.99 0.99 21.71
C GLY A 205 23.39 1.36 20.28
N ALA A 206 22.43 1.38 19.35
CA ALA A 206 22.69 1.74 17.96
C ALA A 206 23.16 3.22 17.79
N VAL A 207 22.77 4.12 18.70
CA VAL A 207 23.32 5.49 18.73
C VAL A 207 24.78 5.49 19.22
N MET A 208 25.12 4.72 20.26
CA MET A 208 26.50 4.55 20.74
C MET A 208 27.42 3.93 19.69
N ASP A 209 26.93 2.94 18.93
CA ASP A 209 27.62 2.30 17.80
C ASP A 209 27.72 3.21 16.55
N GLN A 210 27.26 4.46 16.65
CA GLN A 210 27.28 5.47 15.58
C GLN A 210 26.52 5.05 14.30
N LEU A 211 25.55 4.13 14.41
CA LEU A 211 24.76 3.67 13.26
C LEU A 211 24.04 4.85 12.56
N HIS A 212 23.70 5.90 13.31
CA HIS A 212 23.02 7.09 12.80
C HIS A 212 23.86 7.93 11.82
N LEU A 213 25.17 7.71 11.78
CA LEU A 213 26.11 8.30 10.82
C LEU A 213 26.33 7.41 9.58
N GLN A 214 25.91 6.14 9.63
CA GLN A 214 26.17 5.11 8.61
C GLN A 214 24.90 4.74 7.84
N ASP A 215 23.79 4.53 8.56
CA ASP A 215 22.46 4.25 8.02
C ASP A 215 21.64 5.54 8.04
N ARG A 216 21.26 6.03 6.85
CA ARG A 216 20.46 7.26 6.71
C ARG A 216 19.06 7.11 7.31
N SER A 217 18.43 5.95 7.21
CA SER A 217 17.09 5.72 7.77
C SER A 217 17.13 5.73 9.30
N PHE A 218 18.13 5.10 9.91
CA PHE A 218 18.33 5.22 11.35
C PHE A 218 18.72 6.65 11.76
N GLY A 219 19.52 7.35 10.97
CA GLY A 219 19.82 8.78 11.16
C GLY A 219 18.57 9.67 11.14
N LEU A 220 17.66 9.47 10.19
CA LEU A 220 16.37 10.17 10.14
C LEU A 220 15.50 9.85 11.37
N LEU A 221 15.51 8.60 11.85
CA LEU A 221 14.82 8.24 13.08
C LEU A 221 15.39 8.95 14.32
N VAL A 222 16.72 9.06 14.42
CA VAL A 222 17.38 9.84 15.48
C VAL A 222 17.00 11.31 15.41
N LEU A 223 16.89 11.90 14.22
CA LEU A 223 16.41 13.28 14.06
C LEU A 223 14.93 13.44 14.46
N SER A 224 14.06 12.47 14.17
CA SER A 224 12.66 12.45 14.66
C SER A 224 12.60 12.45 16.20
N VAL A 225 13.43 11.62 16.84
CA VAL A 225 13.59 11.56 18.30
C VAL A 225 14.09 12.91 18.85
N CYS A 226 15.10 13.51 18.22
CA CYS A 226 15.63 14.82 18.62
C CYS A 226 14.59 15.95 18.47
N ALA A 227 13.83 15.96 17.38
CA ALA A 227 12.78 16.94 17.14
C ALA A 227 11.69 16.91 18.23
N LEU A 228 11.27 15.71 18.63
CA LEU A 228 10.30 15.51 19.70
C LEU A 228 10.87 15.80 21.09
N GLY A 229 12.06 15.28 21.42
CA GLY A 229 12.75 15.57 22.68
C GLY A 229 12.98 17.08 22.89
N SER A 230 13.20 17.83 21.79
CA SER A 230 13.36 19.29 21.84
C SER A 230 12.14 20.03 22.38
N ARG A 231 10.94 19.43 22.32
CA ARG A 231 9.70 20.01 22.89
C ARG A 231 9.66 19.96 24.43
N HIS A 232 10.59 19.23 25.04
CA HIS A 232 10.75 19.07 26.48
C HIS A 232 12.09 19.64 27.00
N SER A 233 12.93 20.21 26.12
CA SER A 233 14.19 20.84 26.47
C SER A 233 14.06 22.36 26.51
N SER A 234 14.78 22.99 27.43
CA SER A 234 14.92 24.45 27.50
C SER A 234 16.24 24.95 26.88
N ASP A 235 17.04 24.08 26.26
CA ASP A 235 18.33 24.46 25.67
C ASP A 235 18.14 25.35 24.42
N PRO A 236 18.71 26.58 24.40
CA PRO A 236 18.60 27.49 23.25
C PRO A 236 19.14 26.93 21.92
N ARG A 237 20.01 25.91 21.94
CA ARG A 237 20.55 25.24 20.75
C ARG A 237 19.49 24.51 19.93
N ASN A 238 18.31 24.24 20.52
CA ASN A 238 17.15 23.64 19.86
C ASN A 238 16.28 24.63 19.07
N LEU A 239 16.57 25.93 19.17
CA LEU A 239 15.80 27.00 18.54
C LEU A 239 16.43 27.41 17.20
N CYS A 240 15.58 27.70 16.22
CA CYS A 240 15.98 28.41 15.00
C CYS A 240 16.23 29.90 15.31
N SER A 241 17.11 30.53 14.54
CA SER A 241 17.32 31.98 14.61
C SER A 241 16.15 32.75 13.99
N GLY A 242 15.60 33.75 14.70
CA GLY A 242 14.59 34.64 14.15
C GLY A 242 13.61 35.19 15.19
N ARG A 243 12.57 35.88 14.72
CA ARG A 243 11.39 36.24 15.51
C ARG A 243 10.53 34.99 15.71
N TYR A 244 9.91 34.83 16.88
CA TYR A 244 9.11 33.64 17.24
C TYR A 244 9.93 32.34 17.34
N ALA A 245 11.24 32.46 17.62
CA ALA A 245 12.17 31.35 17.79
C ALA A 245 11.70 30.33 18.85
N GLU A 246 11.01 30.79 19.90
CA GLU A 246 10.44 29.97 20.97
C GLU A 246 9.47 28.88 20.47
N PHE A 247 8.81 29.09 19.33
CA PHE A 247 7.90 28.11 18.70
C PHE A 247 8.62 27.15 17.74
N SER A 248 9.92 27.35 17.48
CA SER A 248 10.71 26.56 16.52
C SER A 248 11.45 25.36 17.13
N GLN A 249 11.15 25.03 18.39
CA GLN A 249 11.78 23.92 19.13
C GLN A 249 11.78 22.62 18.32
N GLY A 250 12.99 22.12 18.02
CA GLY A 250 13.18 20.88 17.25
C GLY A 250 12.98 21.00 15.74
N TRP A 251 12.56 22.17 15.21
CA TRP A 251 12.28 22.35 13.78
C TRP A 251 13.54 22.14 12.93
N LYS A 252 14.71 22.55 13.44
CA LYS A 252 16.03 22.34 12.84
C LYS A 252 16.36 20.86 12.60
N TRP A 253 15.83 19.96 13.43
CA TRP A 253 16.00 18.51 13.30
C TRP A 253 14.92 17.95 12.39
N PHE A 254 13.66 18.38 12.59
CA PHE A 254 12.50 17.93 11.83
C PHE A 254 12.55 18.28 10.33
N CYS A 255 13.02 19.47 9.96
CA CYS A 255 12.98 19.95 8.57
C CYS A 255 13.87 19.16 7.59
N GLN A 256 14.74 18.30 8.11
CA GLN A 256 15.59 17.38 7.34
C GLN A 256 14.87 16.07 6.97
N ILE A 257 13.69 15.84 7.54
CA ILE A 257 12.97 14.55 7.51
C ILE A 257 11.91 14.58 6.40
N PRO A 258 11.98 13.67 5.41
CA PRO A 258 10.96 13.59 4.37
C PRO A 258 9.69 12.93 4.94
N LEU A 259 8.54 13.61 4.81
CA LEU A 259 7.24 13.10 5.31
C LEU A 259 6.74 11.85 4.57
N ILE A 260 7.25 11.62 3.36
CA ILE A 260 7.01 10.42 2.56
C ILE A 260 8.39 9.80 2.31
N ARG A 261 8.52 8.50 2.57
CA ARG A 261 9.78 7.76 2.36
C ARG A 261 10.31 7.95 0.92
N PRO A 262 11.64 8.11 0.72
CA PRO A 262 12.20 8.39 -0.61
C PRO A 262 11.88 7.32 -1.65
N SER A 263 11.86 6.04 -1.23
CA SER A 263 11.44 4.92 -2.05
C SER A 263 9.96 4.63 -1.85
N LEU A 264 9.24 4.38 -2.95
CA LEU A 264 7.93 3.70 -2.92
C LEU A 264 7.98 2.32 -3.62
N THR A 265 9.08 2.03 -4.31
CA THR A 265 9.26 0.82 -5.12
C THR A 265 9.68 -0.38 -4.26
N GLU A 266 10.59 -0.16 -3.31
CA GLU A 266 10.95 -1.18 -2.32
C GLU A 266 9.89 -1.27 -1.20
N PRO A 267 9.82 -2.38 -0.45
CA PRO A 267 8.90 -2.53 0.69
C PRO A 267 9.24 -1.54 1.83
N PRO A 268 8.26 -1.00 2.57
CA PRO A 268 8.50 -0.22 3.79
C PRO A 268 9.31 -0.98 4.83
N THR A 269 10.24 -0.29 5.47
CA THR A 269 11.02 -0.78 6.62
C THR A 269 10.35 -0.40 7.94
N LEU A 270 10.81 -1.00 9.05
CA LEU A 270 10.39 -0.58 10.38
C LEU A 270 10.77 0.89 10.66
N TYR A 271 11.94 1.33 10.19
CA TYR A 271 12.37 2.72 10.32
C TYR A 271 11.42 3.68 9.57
N ASP A 272 10.95 3.34 8.37
CA ASP A 272 9.99 4.18 7.64
C ASP A 272 8.71 4.43 8.47
N LEU A 273 8.19 3.40 9.14
CA LEU A 273 7.03 3.54 10.02
C LEU A 273 7.34 4.34 11.28
N GLN A 274 8.48 4.07 11.92
CA GLN A 274 8.86 4.76 13.14
C GLN A 274 9.10 6.26 12.86
N ILE A 275 9.72 6.60 11.73
CA ILE A 275 9.84 7.98 11.25
C ILE A 275 8.47 8.58 10.93
N CYS A 276 7.58 7.85 10.25
CA CYS A 276 6.23 8.32 9.90
C CYS A 276 5.40 8.70 11.14
N ILE A 277 5.38 7.83 12.16
CA ILE A 277 4.74 8.09 13.46
C ILE A 277 5.45 9.24 14.18
N LEU A 278 6.79 9.19 14.20
CA LEU A 278 7.74 10.26 14.53
C LEU A 278 7.25 11.65 14.08
N SER A 279 7.10 11.78 12.77
CA SER A 279 6.75 13.02 12.11
C SER A 279 5.31 13.44 12.39
N ALA A 280 4.36 12.51 12.41
CA ALA A 280 2.97 12.80 12.74
C ALA A 280 2.79 13.33 14.18
N PHE A 281 3.54 12.79 15.14
CA PHE A 281 3.55 13.29 16.52
C PHE A 281 4.16 14.69 16.58
N TYR A 282 5.28 14.93 15.90
CA TYR A 282 5.87 16.28 15.87
C TYR A 282 4.92 17.30 15.22
N LEU A 283 4.30 16.96 14.08
CA LEU A 283 3.36 17.83 13.36
C LEU A 283 2.17 18.26 14.23
N GLN A 284 1.62 17.38 15.08
CA GLN A 284 0.56 17.71 16.05
C GLN A 284 0.96 18.82 17.03
N THR A 285 2.25 18.98 17.32
CA THR A 285 2.77 20.04 18.20
C THR A 285 3.01 21.39 17.49
N THR A 286 2.61 21.51 16.22
CA THR A 286 2.84 22.68 15.35
C THR A 286 1.53 23.16 14.70
N ALA A 287 1.58 24.29 14.00
CA ALA A 287 0.49 24.77 13.15
C ALA A 287 0.20 23.85 11.93
N LEU A 288 1.02 22.81 11.70
CA LEU A 288 0.87 21.86 10.59
C LEU A 288 0.14 20.55 11.01
N ASN A 289 -0.61 20.57 12.11
CA ASN A 289 -1.35 19.42 12.64
C ASN A 289 -2.22 18.69 11.57
N GLU A 290 -2.80 19.43 10.63
CA GLU A 290 -3.54 18.87 9.49
C GLU A 290 -2.75 17.82 8.66
N ALA A 291 -1.43 17.99 8.55
CA ALA A 291 -0.56 17.04 7.86
C ALA A 291 -0.35 15.74 8.65
N ALA A 292 -0.56 15.73 9.98
CA ALA A 292 -0.38 14.55 10.82
C ALA A 292 -1.36 13.43 10.45
N TRP A 293 -2.63 13.76 10.22
CA TRP A 293 -3.64 12.77 9.81
C TRP A 293 -3.28 12.09 8.47
N THR A 294 -2.86 12.88 7.49
CA THR A 294 -2.41 12.35 6.18
C THR A 294 -1.16 11.47 6.34
N THR A 295 -0.23 11.88 7.21
CA THR A 295 1.00 11.12 7.50
C THR A 295 0.68 9.77 8.15
N ILE A 296 -0.19 9.73 9.17
CA ILE A 296 -0.66 8.48 9.79
C ILE A 296 -1.37 7.58 8.77
N GLY A 297 -2.23 8.14 7.91
CA GLY A 297 -2.89 7.41 6.83
C GLY A 297 -1.91 6.74 5.87
N PHE A 298 -0.78 7.40 5.55
CA PHE A 298 0.31 6.81 4.76
C PHE A 298 1.01 5.66 5.51
N GLY A 299 1.31 5.84 6.80
CA GLY A 299 1.86 4.78 7.66
C GLY A 299 0.95 3.54 7.72
N ILE A 300 -0.37 3.74 7.81
CA ILE A 300 -1.37 2.66 7.77
C ILE A 300 -1.31 1.88 6.44
N ARG A 301 -1.13 2.56 5.30
CA ARG A 301 -0.94 1.87 4.01
C ARG A 301 0.35 1.06 3.99
N CYS A 302 1.41 1.53 4.64
CA CYS A 302 2.68 0.80 4.75
C CYS A 302 2.58 -0.48 5.61
N VAL A 303 1.91 -0.45 6.78
CA VAL A 303 1.65 -1.68 7.59
C VAL A 303 0.71 -2.66 6.90
N HIS A 304 -0.21 -2.17 6.06
CA HIS A 304 -1.03 -3.03 5.20
C HIS A 304 -0.19 -3.71 4.12
N GLU A 305 0.70 -2.95 3.47
CA GLU A 305 1.61 -3.46 2.43
C GLU A 305 2.51 -4.59 2.95
N ILE A 306 3.04 -4.50 4.17
CA ILE A 306 3.90 -5.54 4.77
C ILE A 306 3.08 -6.67 5.43
N GLY A 307 1.78 -6.49 5.64
CA GLY A 307 0.91 -7.50 6.27
C GLY A 307 0.96 -7.55 7.79
N VAL A 308 1.51 -6.50 8.43
CA VAL A 308 1.69 -6.41 9.90
C VAL A 308 0.34 -6.46 10.62
N HIS A 309 -0.71 -5.95 10.00
CA HIS A 309 -2.09 -6.01 10.49
C HIS A 309 -2.66 -7.44 10.65
N ARG A 310 -1.93 -8.48 10.18
CA ARG A 310 -2.33 -9.88 10.30
C ARG A 310 -1.55 -10.64 11.37
N ARG A 311 -2.26 -11.53 12.07
CA ARG A 311 -1.68 -12.43 13.05
C ARG A 311 -0.67 -13.39 12.40
N LYS A 312 0.56 -13.41 12.92
CA LYS A 312 1.60 -14.34 12.46
C LYS A 312 1.34 -15.77 12.99
N PRO A 313 1.67 -16.84 12.23
CA PRO A 313 1.50 -18.22 12.70
C PRO A 313 2.31 -18.52 13.97
N GLY A 314 1.67 -19.14 14.98
CA GLY A 314 2.22 -19.33 16.33
C GLY A 314 3.42 -20.27 16.48
N HIS A 315 4.03 -20.72 15.38
CA HIS A 315 5.23 -21.59 15.39
C HIS A 315 6.54 -20.83 15.18
N ARG A 316 6.50 -19.52 14.88
CA ARG A 316 7.70 -18.68 14.71
C ARG A 316 8.18 -18.16 16.08
N LYS A 317 9.51 -18.15 16.30
CA LYS A 317 10.12 -17.47 17.45
C LYS A 317 9.82 -15.97 17.36
N HIS A 318 9.25 -15.41 18.41
CA HIS A 318 8.92 -13.99 18.49
C HIS A 318 10.19 -13.15 18.70
N THR A 319 10.41 -12.13 17.89
CA THR A 319 11.59 -11.26 17.98
C THR A 319 11.27 -9.87 18.55
N ILE A 320 12.31 -9.12 18.95
CA ILE A 320 12.19 -7.69 19.32
C ILE A 320 11.57 -6.90 18.16
N GLU A 321 12.00 -7.17 16.92
CA GLU A 321 11.47 -6.53 15.72
C GLU A 321 9.97 -6.84 15.53
N ASP A 322 9.55 -8.08 15.78
CA ASP A 322 8.14 -8.49 15.69
C ASP A 322 7.24 -7.71 16.67
N GLU A 323 7.70 -7.41 17.90
CA GLU A 323 6.98 -6.49 18.80
C GLU A 323 7.04 -5.04 18.34
N LEU A 324 8.15 -4.56 17.77
CA LEU A 324 8.26 -3.17 17.31
C LEU A 324 7.34 -2.88 16.12
N TRP A 325 7.22 -3.82 15.17
CA TRP A 325 6.22 -3.75 14.10
C TRP A 325 4.79 -3.73 14.65
N LYS A 326 4.50 -4.57 15.65
CA LYS A 326 3.19 -4.62 16.34
C LYS A 326 2.89 -3.31 17.08
N ARG A 327 3.85 -2.80 17.87
CA ARG A 327 3.77 -1.50 18.58
C ARG A 327 3.51 -0.37 17.59
N ALA A 328 4.25 -0.30 16.48
CA ALA A 328 4.05 0.69 15.41
C ALA A 328 2.64 0.60 14.78
N PHE A 329 2.16 -0.60 14.46
CA PHE A 329 0.79 -0.80 13.95
C PHE A 329 -0.28 -0.27 14.91
N TRP A 330 -0.20 -0.62 16.20
CA TRP A 330 -1.19 -0.19 17.18
C TRP A 330 -1.13 1.32 17.45
N ILE A 331 0.06 1.94 17.42
CA ILE A 331 0.20 3.39 17.50
C ILE A 331 -0.42 4.07 16.28
N LEU A 332 -0.22 3.55 15.07
CA LEU A 332 -0.87 4.09 13.86
C LEU A 332 -2.40 4.06 13.95
N VAL A 333 -2.99 2.90 14.28
CA VAL A 333 -4.46 2.73 14.31
C VAL A 333 -5.12 3.53 15.44
N SER A 334 -4.49 3.59 16.62
CA SER A 334 -4.98 4.44 17.73
C SER A 334 -4.88 5.93 17.40
N THR A 335 -3.78 6.37 16.80
CA THR A 335 -3.60 7.77 16.39
C THR A 335 -4.58 8.16 15.28
N ASP A 336 -4.82 7.29 14.28
CA ASP A 336 -5.81 7.51 13.22
C ASP A 336 -7.21 7.70 13.80
N LEU A 337 -7.63 6.82 14.72
CA LEU A 337 -8.90 6.97 15.43
C LEU A 337 -9.01 8.30 16.18
N ILE A 338 -7.99 8.68 16.96
CA ILE A 338 -7.98 9.92 17.72
C ILE A 338 -8.08 11.13 16.79
N LEU A 339 -7.24 11.21 15.75
CA LEU A 339 -7.23 12.33 14.81
C LEU A 339 -8.54 12.39 13.99
N SER A 340 -9.04 11.25 13.52
CA SER A 340 -10.32 11.14 12.81
C SER A 340 -11.49 11.63 13.66
N LEU A 341 -11.53 11.27 14.95
CA LEU A 341 -12.55 11.74 15.88
C LEU A 341 -12.49 13.26 16.10
N PHE A 342 -11.29 13.81 16.34
CA PHE A 342 -11.13 15.26 16.53
C PHE A 342 -11.42 16.08 15.28
N GLN A 343 -11.16 15.54 14.09
CA GLN A 343 -11.29 16.25 12.80
C GLN A 343 -12.60 15.91 12.04
N GLY A 344 -13.41 14.97 12.54
CA GLY A 344 -14.60 14.47 11.83
C GLY A 344 -14.30 13.72 10.53
N ARG A 345 -13.09 13.16 10.39
CA ARG A 345 -12.60 12.49 9.17
C ARG A 345 -12.82 10.98 9.21
N PRO A 346 -13.00 10.30 8.06
CA PRO A 346 -13.05 8.84 8.03
C PRO A 346 -11.68 8.25 8.39
N ARG A 347 -11.68 7.18 9.18
CA ARG A 347 -10.48 6.38 9.48
C ARG A 347 -9.95 5.63 8.26
N ALA A 348 -8.64 5.38 8.25
CA ALA A 348 -7.99 4.55 7.24
C ALA A 348 -8.17 3.03 7.47
N THR A 349 -8.57 2.62 8.68
CA THR A 349 -8.84 1.24 9.10
C THR A 349 -10.13 1.10 9.92
N THR A 350 -10.76 -0.06 9.83
CA THR A 350 -11.82 -0.53 10.73
C THR A 350 -11.33 -1.73 11.56
N PRO A 351 -11.96 -2.04 12.71
CA PRO A 351 -11.64 -3.25 13.50
C PRO A 351 -11.75 -4.56 12.73
N ASP A 352 -12.52 -4.59 11.64
CA ASP A 352 -12.73 -5.78 10.81
C ASP A 352 -11.55 -6.03 9.83
N ASP A 353 -10.65 -5.04 9.67
CA ASP A 353 -9.52 -5.11 8.74
C ASP A 353 -8.30 -5.86 9.31
N PHE A 354 -8.18 -6.04 10.63
CA PHE A 354 -6.99 -6.56 11.29
C PHE A 354 -7.29 -7.64 12.36
N ASP A 355 -6.34 -8.54 12.60
CA ASP A 355 -6.46 -9.62 13.60
C ASP A 355 -5.16 -9.83 14.42
N ILE A 356 -4.23 -8.88 14.35
CA ILE A 356 -2.99 -8.90 15.15
C ILE A 356 -3.25 -8.77 16.65
N ASP A 357 -2.51 -9.55 17.44
CA ASP A 357 -2.55 -9.50 18.91
C ASP A 357 -2.10 -8.13 19.46
N LEU A 358 -2.56 -7.79 20.67
CA LEU A 358 -2.11 -6.60 21.41
C LEU A 358 -0.59 -6.66 21.75
N PRO A 359 0.08 -5.51 21.96
CA PRO A 359 1.48 -5.45 22.37
C PRO A 359 1.75 -6.24 23.65
N ALA A 360 2.96 -6.81 23.77
CA ALA A 360 3.38 -7.52 24.97
C ALA A 360 3.46 -6.57 26.17
N GLU A 361 2.75 -6.88 27.26
CA GLU A 361 2.81 -6.16 28.53
C GLU A 361 4.08 -6.51 29.33
N CYS A 362 5.24 -6.21 28.77
CA CYS A 362 6.56 -6.46 29.35
C CYS A 362 7.52 -5.31 29.03
N ASP A 363 8.22 -4.80 30.05
CA ASP A 363 9.14 -3.67 29.90
C ASP A 363 10.39 -4.08 29.12
N ASP A 364 10.90 -3.15 28.31
CA ASP A 364 12.05 -3.31 27.42
C ASP A 364 13.28 -3.95 28.12
N GLU A 365 13.57 -3.60 29.38
CA GLU A 365 14.68 -4.15 30.17
C GLU A 365 14.61 -5.68 30.41
N TYR A 366 13.45 -6.31 30.18
CA TYR A 366 13.27 -7.78 30.30
C TYR A 366 13.29 -8.51 28.95
N TRP A 367 13.56 -7.79 27.85
CA TRP A 367 13.60 -8.38 26.50
C TRP A 367 14.95 -9.06 26.19
N GLU A 368 15.99 -8.84 27.00
CA GLU A 368 17.37 -9.28 26.78
C GLU A 368 17.59 -10.82 26.82
N SER A 369 16.55 -11.62 27.08
CA SER A 369 16.64 -13.09 26.98
C SER A 369 16.65 -13.63 25.54
N VAL A 370 16.49 -12.76 24.53
CA VAL A 370 16.48 -13.10 23.10
C VAL A 370 17.88 -13.56 22.65
N GLY A 371 17.98 -14.87 22.46
CA GLY A 371 19.21 -15.64 22.30
C GLY A 371 19.08 -17.00 22.99
N SER A 372 18.42 -17.01 24.16
CA SER A 372 18.05 -18.24 24.89
C SER A 372 16.72 -18.87 24.43
N GLY A 373 15.92 -18.15 23.63
CA GLY A 373 14.60 -18.60 23.15
C GLY A 373 13.50 -18.55 24.21
N LYS A 374 13.72 -17.85 25.34
CA LYS A 374 12.70 -17.61 26.38
C LYS A 374 11.73 -16.51 25.92
N PRO A 375 10.46 -16.55 26.38
CA PRO A 375 9.50 -15.47 26.15
C PRO A 375 9.88 -14.22 26.96
N PHE A 376 9.32 -13.06 26.59
CA PHE A 376 9.34 -11.86 27.43
C PHE A 376 8.54 -12.11 28.70
N VAL A 377 9.13 -11.85 29.87
CA VAL A 377 8.50 -12.11 31.18
C VAL A 377 8.70 -10.91 32.09
N GLN A 378 7.60 -10.21 32.35
CA GLN A 378 7.55 -9.15 33.36
C GLN A 378 7.71 -9.75 34.78
N PRO A 379 8.51 -9.14 35.68
CA PRO A 379 8.62 -9.59 37.07
C PRO A 379 7.29 -9.53 37.82
N ARG A 380 7.04 -10.55 38.66
CA ARG A 380 5.85 -10.61 39.50
C ARG A 380 5.80 -9.41 40.46
N GLY A 381 4.67 -8.70 40.48
CA GLY A 381 4.46 -7.53 41.34
C GLY A 381 4.91 -6.19 40.75
N LYS A 382 5.59 -6.17 39.59
CA LYS A 382 5.90 -4.94 38.85
C LYS A 382 4.95 -4.83 37.64
N PRO A 383 3.93 -3.94 37.63
CA PRO A 383 3.14 -3.70 36.42
C PRO A 383 4.05 -3.17 35.30
N SER A 384 3.77 -3.53 34.05
CA SER A 384 4.55 -3.00 32.91
C SER A 384 4.13 -1.56 32.60
N THR A 385 5.10 -0.74 32.19
CA THR A 385 4.82 0.58 31.59
C THR A 385 3.95 0.44 30.34
N THR A 386 4.15 -0.63 29.56
CA THR A 386 3.33 -0.95 28.36
C THR A 386 1.87 -1.26 28.70
N SER A 387 1.54 -1.64 29.95
CA SER A 387 0.16 -1.86 30.39
C SER A 387 -0.69 -0.59 30.31
N TYR A 388 -0.11 0.61 30.44
CA TYR A 388 -0.82 1.87 30.17
C TYR A 388 -1.31 1.90 28.71
N PHE A 389 -0.41 1.68 27.76
CA PHE A 389 -0.73 1.72 26.34
C PHE A 389 -1.74 0.63 25.96
N VAL A 390 -1.55 -0.60 26.45
CA VAL A 390 -2.52 -1.70 26.22
C VAL A 390 -3.90 -1.41 26.81
N THR A 391 -3.98 -0.71 27.94
CA THR A 391 -5.26 -0.27 28.54
C THR A 391 -5.89 0.87 27.73
N LEU A 392 -5.09 1.81 27.22
CA LEU A 392 -5.54 2.85 26.30
C LEU A 392 -6.11 2.24 25.00
N LEU A 393 -5.46 1.23 24.41
CA LEU A 393 -5.97 0.52 23.24
C LEU A 393 -7.34 -0.12 23.49
N LYS A 394 -7.53 -0.77 24.65
CA LYS A 394 -8.83 -1.36 25.06
C LYS A 394 -9.92 -0.30 25.22
N LEU A 395 -9.59 0.89 25.74
CA LEU A 395 -10.53 2.02 25.83
C LEU A 395 -10.86 2.59 24.45
N LEU A 396 -9.87 2.70 23.57
CA LEU A 396 -10.03 3.19 22.21
C LEU A 396 -10.85 2.24 21.34
N ASP A 397 -10.80 0.93 21.56
CA ASP A 397 -11.68 -0.02 20.88
C ASP A 397 -13.17 0.26 21.17
N ILE A 398 -13.52 0.46 22.45
CA ILE A 398 -14.87 0.86 22.89
C ILE A 398 -15.27 2.20 22.23
N LEU A 399 -14.37 3.18 22.22
CA LEU A 399 -14.62 4.47 21.57
C LEU A 399 -14.85 4.33 20.06
N SER A 400 -14.16 3.38 19.40
CA SER A 400 -14.32 3.08 17.98
C SER A 400 -15.69 2.45 17.66
N LEU A 401 -16.25 1.67 18.59
CA LEU A 401 -17.61 1.13 18.48
C LEU A 401 -18.66 2.25 18.65
N VAL A 402 -18.45 3.17 19.59
CA VAL A 402 -19.30 4.35 19.81
C VAL A 402 -19.31 5.27 18.58
N GLU A 403 -18.16 5.52 17.96
CA GLU A 403 -18.05 6.27 16.69
C GLU A 403 -18.89 5.63 15.58
N ARG A 404 -18.70 4.33 15.34
CA ARG A 404 -19.39 3.58 14.27
C ARG A 404 -20.90 3.54 14.46
N THR A 405 -21.38 3.42 15.71
CA THR A 405 -22.79 3.20 16.01
C THR A 405 -23.58 4.48 16.22
N LEU A 406 -23.05 5.46 16.96
CA LEU A 406 -23.76 6.69 17.30
C LEU A 406 -23.38 7.85 16.37
N LEU A 407 -22.09 8.17 16.25
CA LEU A 407 -21.67 9.36 15.51
C LEU A 407 -21.98 9.25 14.01
N ARG A 408 -21.71 8.09 13.40
CA ARG A 408 -22.00 7.87 11.96
C ARG A 408 -23.49 7.78 11.64
N ALA A 409 -24.29 7.20 12.53
CA ALA A 409 -25.74 7.17 12.37
C ALA A 409 -26.33 8.59 12.44
N LEU A 410 -25.89 9.38 13.44
CA LEU A 410 -26.31 10.78 13.59
C LEU A 410 -25.85 11.67 12.42
N SER A 411 -24.66 11.44 11.85
CA SER A 411 -24.16 12.21 10.71
C SER A 411 -24.80 11.84 9.36
N GLN A 412 -25.42 10.67 9.24
CA GLN A 412 -26.19 10.27 8.06
C GLN A 412 -27.65 10.75 8.12
N THR A 413 -28.12 11.13 9.32
CA THR A 413 -29.42 11.78 9.51
C THR A 413 -29.26 13.30 9.60
N ASP A 414 -29.42 13.99 8.47
CA ASP A 414 -29.72 15.45 8.46
C ASP A 414 -30.97 15.79 9.32
N ASP A 415 -31.77 14.76 9.64
CA ASP A 415 -32.93 14.80 10.52
C ASP A 415 -32.63 15.00 12.02
N TRP A 416 -31.40 15.15 12.54
CA TRP A 416 -31.22 15.36 14.00
C TRP A 416 -31.94 16.62 14.51
N ALA A 417 -31.91 17.72 13.74
CA ALA A 417 -32.68 18.93 14.07
C ALA A 417 -34.20 18.68 14.05
N VAL A 418 -34.67 17.85 13.11
CA VAL A 418 -36.08 17.44 12.95
C VAL A 418 -36.50 16.48 14.05
N TYR A 419 -35.62 15.59 14.50
CA TYR A 419 -35.81 14.65 15.59
C TYR A 419 -35.87 15.36 16.94
N CYS A 420 -34.98 16.33 17.19
CA CYS A 420 -35.06 17.19 18.38
C CYS A 420 -36.29 18.12 18.37
N GLN A 421 -36.77 18.56 17.20
CA GLN A 421 -38.04 19.28 17.10
C GLN A 421 -39.25 18.36 17.36
N LYS A 422 -39.30 17.16 16.77
CA LYS A 422 -40.38 16.19 16.96
C LYS A 422 -40.45 15.61 18.37
N ASN A 423 -39.30 15.42 19.02
CA ASN A 423 -39.20 14.79 20.34
C ASN A 423 -38.83 15.79 21.46
N ARG A 424 -39.11 17.08 21.29
CA ARG A 424 -39.11 18.02 22.44
C ARG A 424 -40.22 17.56 23.39
N PRO A 425 -39.94 17.16 24.64
CA PRO A 425 -41.00 16.79 25.57
C PRO A 425 -41.92 17.98 25.82
N LEU A 426 -43.22 17.73 26.00
CA LEU A 426 -44.28 18.71 26.30
C LEU A 426 -44.10 19.32 27.71
N GLY A 427 -42.99 20.03 27.90
CA GLY A 427 -42.52 20.58 29.17
C GLY A 427 -42.49 22.12 29.23
N GLU A 428 -43.09 22.82 28.27
CA GLU A 428 -43.22 24.29 28.28
C GLU A 428 -44.59 24.76 28.81
N HIS A 429 -45.07 24.15 29.90
CA HIS A 429 -46.27 24.61 30.63
C HIS A 429 -46.07 24.77 32.15
N ILE A 430 -44.81 24.87 32.62
CA ILE A 430 -44.50 25.25 34.00
C ILE A 430 -43.42 26.35 33.99
N ARG A 431 -43.86 27.62 33.89
CA ARG A 431 -43.10 28.74 34.46
C ARG A 431 -43.54 28.92 35.92
N PRO A 432 -42.64 28.81 36.92
CA PRO A 432 -42.91 29.35 38.24
C PRO A 432 -42.93 30.88 38.15
N ARG A 433 -44.03 31.52 38.58
CA ARG A 433 -44.05 32.97 38.84
C ARG A 433 -43.14 33.27 40.03
N LEU A 434 -41.99 33.87 39.79
CA LEU A 434 -41.11 34.43 40.82
C LEU A 434 -40.68 35.86 40.42
N GLU A 435 -41.66 36.73 40.19
CA GLU A 435 -41.44 38.17 39.97
C GLU A 435 -42.75 38.95 40.21
N GLU A 436 -43.33 38.83 41.41
CA GLU A 436 -44.41 39.71 41.90
C GLU A 436 -44.68 39.48 43.41
N ARG A 437 -43.76 39.95 44.27
CA ARG A 437 -44.00 40.21 45.72
C ARG A 437 -42.83 40.97 46.38
N SER A 438 -42.64 42.20 45.95
CA SER A 438 -41.78 43.18 46.62
C SER A 438 -42.52 44.52 46.70
N SER A 439 -43.61 44.55 47.48
CA SER A 439 -44.43 45.74 47.73
C SER A 439 -45.32 45.58 48.98
N VAL A 440 -44.69 45.42 50.14
CA VAL A 440 -45.12 45.96 51.46
C VAL A 440 -43.86 46.33 52.22
#